data_AF-A0A2P4TDI8-F1
#
_entry.id   AF-A0A2P4TDI8-F1
#
_cell.length_a   1.000
_cell.length_b   1.000
_cell.length_c   1.000
_cell.angle_alpha   90.00
_cell.angle_beta   90.00
_cell.angle_gamma   90.00
#
_symmetry.space_group_name_H-M   'P 1'
#
loop_
_entity.id
_entity.type
_entity.pdbx_description
1 polymer ?
#
loop_
_entity_poly.entity_id
_entity_poly.type
_entity_poly.pdbx_seq_one_letter_code
_entity_poly.pdbx_strand_id
1 'polypeptide(L)'
;AICGEEKRETMQYLFLIFFMSLLPQYAGKSLRRDGNYPKTFEGIRNEIAGYYDIAKAIIDLAVYGKAQNRSYERLAVFADTIGPRLSGSTNLDAAIKYMYNALQKDGLENVHLEPVKVPHWERGEEFAVMLEPRNHSIAILGLGSSVATPPEEVSEISIPLPLYTSLIFVASPQLYLYRLLKYFSIQAIMVYNFGVYLGKKE
;
A
#
# COMPACT_ATOMS: atom_id res chain seq x y z
N ALA A 1 -61.58 42.40 -11.95
CA ALA A 1 -60.71 41.32 -12.51
C ALA A 1 -60.06 40.51 -11.38
N ILE A 2 -60.81 40.04 -10.37
CA ILE A 2 -60.23 39.36 -9.19
C ILE A 2 -60.78 37.92 -9.00
N CYS A 3 -61.79 37.52 -9.78
CA CYS A 3 -62.45 36.20 -9.63
C CYS A 3 -61.89 35.09 -10.59
N GLY A 4 -60.74 35.34 -11.22
CA GLY A 4 -60.13 34.42 -12.21
C GLY A 4 -58.70 33.97 -11.89
N GLU A 5 -58.07 34.56 -10.87
CA GLU A 5 -56.67 34.31 -10.50
C GLU A 5 -56.59 33.28 -9.35
N GLU A 6 -57.51 33.36 -8.39
CA GLU A 6 -57.62 32.43 -7.24
C GLU A 6 -57.93 30.97 -7.65
N LYS A 7 -58.70 30.77 -8.73
CA LYS A 7 -58.99 29.42 -9.27
C LYS A 7 -57.79 28.78 -9.98
N ARG A 8 -56.79 29.56 -10.39
CA ARG A 8 -55.60 29.05 -11.10
C ARG A 8 -54.51 28.61 -10.11
N GLU A 9 -54.34 29.38 -9.04
CA GLU A 9 -53.50 29.06 -7.88
C GLU A 9 -53.93 27.75 -7.21
N THR A 10 -55.23 27.61 -6.91
CA THR A 10 -55.76 26.39 -6.25
C THR A 10 -55.56 25.11 -7.07
N MET A 11 -55.63 25.20 -8.39
CA MET A 11 -55.37 24.05 -9.29
C MET A 11 -53.88 23.72 -9.40
N GLN A 12 -52.98 24.70 -9.29
CA GLN A 12 -51.53 24.46 -9.22
C GLN A 12 -51.13 23.76 -7.92
N TYR A 13 -51.69 24.17 -6.77
CA TYR A 13 -51.42 23.50 -5.49
C TYR A 13 -51.93 22.06 -5.47
N LEU A 14 -53.10 21.78 -6.06
CA LEU A 14 -53.62 20.42 -6.18
C LEU A 14 -52.73 19.54 -7.09
N PHE A 15 -52.19 20.11 -8.17
CA PHE A 15 -51.26 19.40 -9.06
C PHE A 15 -49.92 19.11 -8.38
N LEU A 16 -49.40 20.04 -7.56
CA LEU A 16 -48.19 19.85 -6.77
C LEU A 16 -48.37 18.80 -5.67
N ILE A 17 -49.51 18.77 -4.98
CA ILE A 17 -49.83 17.75 -3.97
C ILE A 17 -49.94 16.37 -4.63
N PHE A 18 -50.58 16.28 -5.80
CA PHE A 18 -50.68 15.05 -6.56
C PHE A 18 -49.29 14.54 -7.03
N PHE A 19 -48.43 15.42 -7.54
CA PHE A 19 -47.09 15.08 -7.99
C PHE A 19 -46.17 14.63 -6.83
N MET A 20 -46.30 15.25 -5.65
CA MET A 20 -45.59 14.83 -4.43
C MET A 20 -46.08 13.49 -3.87
N SER A 21 -47.34 13.12 -4.13
CA SER A 21 -47.90 11.81 -3.75
C SER A 21 -47.53 10.66 -4.71
N LEU A 22 -47.05 11.00 -5.91
CA LEU A 22 -46.64 10.05 -6.96
C LEU A 22 -45.13 9.80 -7.01
N LEU A 23 -44.33 10.54 -6.24
CA LEU A 23 -42.93 10.18 -6.02
C LEU A 23 -42.89 8.87 -5.23
N PRO A 24 -42.27 7.80 -5.76
CA PRO A 24 -42.06 6.59 -4.99
C PRO A 24 -41.35 6.99 -3.70
N GLN A 25 -41.98 6.72 -2.56
CA GLN A 25 -41.28 6.78 -1.29
C GLN A 25 -40.22 5.69 -1.34
N TYR A 26 -39.05 6.02 -1.87
CA TYR A 26 -37.83 5.28 -1.64
C TYR A 26 -37.57 5.42 -0.15
N ALA A 27 -38.17 4.51 0.63
CA ALA A 27 -37.83 4.25 2.00
C ALA A 27 -36.39 3.74 1.99
N GLY A 28 -35.43 4.67 1.92
CA GLY A 28 -34.06 4.41 2.29
C GLY A 28 -34.12 3.91 3.73
N LYS A 29 -33.93 2.61 3.92
CA LYS A 29 -33.79 2.01 5.24
C LYS A 29 -32.56 2.67 5.86
N SER A 30 -32.78 3.64 6.75
CA SER A 30 -31.71 4.17 7.58
C SER A 30 -31.13 2.97 8.33
N LEU A 31 -29.84 2.67 8.11
CA LEU A 31 -29.10 1.74 8.96
C LEU A 31 -28.91 2.42 10.32
N ARG A 32 -29.98 2.47 11.13
CA ARG A 32 -29.86 2.80 12.55
C ARG A 32 -28.98 1.72 13.16
N ARG A 33 -27.83 2.14 13.67
CA ARG A 33 -26.95 1.35 14.52
C ARG A 33 -27.70 1.09 15.82
N ASP A 34 -28.45 -0.01 15.89
CA ASP A 34 -29.00 -0.49 17.15
C ASP A 34 -27.85 -0.98 18.04
N GLY A 35 -27.72 -0.34 19.19
CA GLY A 35 -26.82 -0.76 20.24
C GLY A 35 -27.38 -1.97 20.98
N ASN A 36 -26.50 -2.94 21.19
CA ASN A 36 -26.52 -3.93 22.28
C ASN A 36 -27.28 -5.25 22.06
N TYR A 37 -26.53 -6.35 22.26
CA TYR A 37 -26.82 -7.79 22.55
C TYR A 37 -25.88 -8.67 21.71
N PRO A 38 -25.30 -9.75 22.26
CA PRO A 38 -24.49 -10.67 21.45
C PRO A 38 -25.41 -11.28 20.38
N LYS A 39 -25.16 -10.93 19.11
CA LYS A 39 -25.93 -11.46 17.98
C LYS A 39 -25.87 -12.98 18.04
N THR A 40 -27.04 -13.62 18.02
CA THR A 40 -27.09 -15.08 17.93
C THR A 40 -26.43 -15.53 16.63
N PHE A 41 -25.83 -16.72 16.64
CA PHE A 41 -25.19 -17.28 15.44
C PHE A 41 -26.12 -17.28 14.22
N GLU A 42 -27.42 -17.56 14.45
CA GLU A 42 -28.45 -17.51 13.42
C GLU A 42 -28.70 -16.08 12.89
N GLY A 43 -28.72 -15.09 13.77
CA GLY A 43 -28.85 -13.69 13.39
C GLY A 43 -27.67 -13.22 12.52
N ILE A 44 -26.45 -13.63 12.88
CA ILE A 44 -25.25 -13.35 12.08
C ILE A 44 -25.35 -14.04 10.71
N ARG A 45 -25.78 -15.30 10.66
CA ARG A 45 -25.94 -16.04 9.40
C ARG A 45 -26.94 -15.34 8.47
N ASN A 46 -28.09 -14.94 9.00
CA ASN A 46 -29.13 -14.28 8.21
C ASN A 46 -28.70 -12.88 7.72
N GLU A 47 -27.96 -12.14 8.54
CA GLU A 47 -27.35 -10.86 8.13
C GLU A 47 -26.35 -11.07 6.99
N ILE A 48 -25.44 -12.05 7.10
CA ILE A 48 -24.46 -12.37 6.05
C ILE A 48 -25.16 -12.79 4.77
N ALA A 49 -26.18 -13.66 4.87
CA ALA A 49 -26.97 -14.11 3.72
C ALA A 49 -27.67 -12.93 3.01
N GLY A 50 -28.12 -11.92 3.77
CA GLY A 50 -28.75 -10.72 3.22
C GLY A 50 -27.84 -9.88 2.31
N TYR A 51 -26.51 -9.99 2.43
CA TYR A 51 -25.56 -9.28 1.56
C TYR A 51 -25.20 -10.06 0.29
N TYR A 52 -25.67 -11.31 0.13
CA TYR A 52 -25.24 -12.20 -0.96
C TYR A 52 -25.43 -11.57 -2.33
N ASP A 53 -26.61 -11.01 -2.61
CA ASP A 53 -26.92 -10.45 -3.94
C ASP A 53 -26.06 -9.22 -4.25
N ILE A 54 -25.82 -8.36 -3.26
CA ILE A 54 -24.97 -7.17 -3.40
C ILE A 54 -23.52 -7.59 -3.61
N ALA A 55 -23.01 -8.52 -2.81
CA ALA A 55 -21.65 -9.03 -2.93
C ALA A 55 -21.45 -9.68 -4.32
N LYS A 56 -22.42 -10.47 -4.78
CA LYS A 56 -22.40 -11.06 -6.11
C LYS A 56 -22.41 -9.99 -7.20
N ALA A 57 -23.23 -8.95 -7.09
CA ALA A 57 -23.26 -7.85 -8.05
C ALA A 57 -21.91 -7.10 -8.12
N ILE A 58 -21.23 -6.89 -6.99
CA ILE A 58 -19.90 -6.28 -6.94
C ILE A 58 -18.86 -7.17 -7.65
N ILE A 59 -18.88 -8.48 -7.35
CA ILE A 59 -17.98 -9.46 -7.99
C ILE A 59 -18.22 -9.49 -9.49
N ASP A 60 -19.48 -9.60 -9.92
CA ASP A 60 -19.85 -9.67 -11.33
C ASP A 60 -19.42 -8.37 -12.06
N LEU A 61 -19.60 -7.21 -11.44
CA LEU A 61 -19.13 -5.93 -11.98
C LEU A 61 -17.61 -5.88 -12.17
N ALA A 62 -16.85 -6.39 -11.21
CA ALA A 62 -15.39 -6.38 -11.19
C ALA A 62 -14.76 -7.44 -12.10
N VAL A 63 -15.38 -8.61 -12.23
CA VAL A 63 -14.83 -9.75 -12.97
C VAL A 63 -15.33 -9.80 -14.41
N TYR A 64 -16.62 -9.52 -14.64
CA TYR A 64 -17.27 -9.67 -15.96
C TYR A 64 -17.86 -8.36 -16.49
N GLY A 65 -18.01 -7.35 -15.64
CA GLY A 65 -18.62 -6.08 -15.99
C GLY A 65 -17.63 -5.01 -16.45
N LYS A 66 -18.14 -3.77 -16.47
CA LYS A 66 -17.40 -2.58 -16.91
C LYS A 66 -16.13 -2.24 -16.09
N ALA A 67 -15.94 -2.87 -14.93
CA ALA A 67 -14.77 -2.64 -14.07
C ALA A 67 -13.70 -3.72 -14.24
N GLN A 68 -13.88 -4.67 -15.15
CA GLN A 68 -12.90 -5.69 -15.48
C GLN A 68 -11.54 -5.04 -15.84
N ASN A 69 -10.45 -5.63 -15.34
CA ASN A 69 -9.06 -5.19 -15.52
C ASN A 69 -8.68 -3.79 -15.03
N ARG A 70 -9.63 -2.95 -14.63
CA ARG A 70 -9.40 -1.57 -14.18
C ARG A 70 -8.31 -1.44 -13.12
N SER A 71 -8.30 -2.34 -12.13
CA SER A 71 -7.30 -2.31 -11.05
C SER A 71 -5.90 -2.63 -11.55
N TYR A 72 -5.75 -3.58 -12.46
CA TYR A 72 -4.48 -3.97 -13.03
C TYR A 72 -3.92 -2.86 -13.93
N GLU A 73 -4.73 -2.32 -14.84
CA GLU A 73 -4.33 -1.24 -15.74
C GLU A 73 -3.92 0.01 -14.96
N ARG A 74 -4.68 0.38 -13.93
CA ARG A 74 -4.34 1.52 -13.07
C ARG A 74 -3.05 1.28 -12.30
N LEU A 75 -2.83 0.06 -11.79
CA LEU A 75 -1.60 -0.29 -11.10
C LEU A 75 -0.41 -0.28 -12.06
N ALA A 76 -0.57 -0.78 -13.28
CA ALA A 76 0.48 -0.76 -14.31
C ALA A 76 0.89 0.68 -14.62
N VAL A 77 -0.07 1.55 -14.96
CA VAL A 77 0.21 2.99 -15.19
C VAL A 77 0.85 3.62 -13.95
N PHE A 78 0.35 3.35 -12.75
CA PHE A 78 0.89 3.91 -11.52
C PHE A 78 2.32 3.44 -11.23
N ALA A 79 2.62 2.16 -11.43
CA ALA A 79 3.94 1.58 -11.19
C ALA A 79 4.95 2.05 -12.24
N ASP A 80 4.58 2.00 -13.52
CA ASP A 80 5.48 2.24 -14.64
C ASP A 80 5.79 3.73 -14.84
N THR A 81 4.84 4.63 -14.52
CA THR A 81 5.04 6.08 -14.68
C THR A 81 5.76 6.73 -13.49
N ILE A 82 5.53 6.24 -12.27
CA ILE A 82 6.09 6.86 -11.05
C ILE A 82 7.36 6.15 -10.57
N GLY A 83 7.45 4.82 -10.71
CA GLY A 83 8.62 4.06 -10.28
C GLY A 83 8.76 3.92 -8.75
N PRO A 84 9.99 3.83 -8.20
CA PRO A 84 10.24 3.61 -6.77
C PRO A 84 9.73 4.75 -5.89
N ARG A 85 9.07 4.44 -4.76
CA ARG A 85 8.36 5.42 -3.89
C ARG A 85 8.81 5.31 -2.43
N LEU A 86 10.10 5.53 -2.18
CA LEU A 86 10.63 5.55 -0.83
C LEU A 86 10.08 6.75 -0.04
N SER A 87 9.90 6.59 1.27
CA SER A 87 9.48 7.68 2.16
C SER A 87 10.36 8.92 2.01
N GLY A 88 9.72 10.09 1.84
CA GLY A 88 10.40 11.37 1.67
C GLY A 88 11.07 11.59 0.31
N SER A 89 10.88 10.68 -0.68
CA SER A 89 11.38 10.88 -2.04
C SER A 89 10.43 11.71 -2.92
N THR A 90 10.97 12.35 -3.95
CA THR A 90 10.18 13.12 -4.94
C THR A 90 9.15 12.27 -5.68
N ASN A 91 9.45 11.00 -5.91
CA ASN A 91 8.53 10.05 -6.54
C ASN A 91 7.35 9.70 -5.63
N LEU A 92 7.54 9.67 -4.30
CA LEU A 92 6.42 9.50 -3.37
C LEU A 92 5.46 10.68 -3.46
N ASP A 93 5.97 11.91 -3.55
CA ASP A 93 5.13 13.11 -3.72
C ASP A 93 4.34 13.08 -5.03
N ALA A 94 4.97 12.63 -6.13
CA ALA A 94 4.28 12.40 -7.40
C ALA A 94 3.18 11.33 -7.27
N ALA A 95 3.45 10.26 -6.53
CA ALA A 95 2.49 9.19 -6.26
C ALA A 95 1.27 9.68 -5.47
N ILE A 96 1.49 10.50 -4.43
CA ILE A 96 0.44 11.09 -3.63
C ILE A 96 -0.46 11.96 -4.50
N LYS A 97 0.12 12.85 -5.30
CA LYS A 97 -0.63 13.73 -6.23
C LYS A 97 -1.42 12.92 -7.26
N TYR A 98 -0.81 11.89 -7.84
CA TYR A 98 -1.49 11.01 -8.78
C TYR A 98 -2.71 10.35 -8.13
N MET A 99 -2.53 9.75 -6.95
CA MET A 99 -3.62 9.04 -6.28
C MET A 99 -4.73 9.99 -5.86
N TYR A 100 -4.39 11.16 -5.31
CA TYR A 100 -5.35 12.21 -4.97
C TYR A 100 -6.23 12.59 -6.17
N ASN A 101 -5.61 12.89 -7.32
CA ASN A 101 -6.35 13.25 -8.54
C ASN A 101 -7.19 12.09 -9.07
N ALA A 102 -6.67 10.86 -9.02
CA ALA A 102 -7.37 9.69 -9.51
C ALA A 102 -8.60 9.36 -8.64
N LEU A 103 -8.50 9.50 -7.31
CA LEU A 103 -9.63 9.33 -6.39
C LEU A 103 -10.67 10.43 -6.54
N GLN A 104 -10.26 11.69 -6.77
CA GLN A 104 -11.20 12.77 -7.09
C GLN A 104 -11.94 12.50 -8.40
N LYS A 105 -11.24 12.05 -9.45
CA LYS A 105 -11.84 11.69 -10.73
C LYS A 105 -12.84 10.53 -10.61
N ASP A 106 -12.63 9.62 -9.68
CA ASP A 106 -13.57 8.53 -9.38
C ASP A 106 -14.84 9.01 -8.66
N GLY A 107 -14.89 10.27 -8.20
CA GLY A 107 -16.06 10.87 -7.57
C GLY A 107 -16.28 10.45 -6.11
N LEU A 108 -15.23 10.12 -5.37
CA LEU A 108 -15.31 9.78 -3.95
C LEU A 108 -15.61 11.02 -3.10
N GLU A 109 -16.44 10.85 -2.06
CA GLU A 109 -17.03 11.97 -1.30
C GLU A 109 -16.05 12.70 -0.35
N ASN A 110 -14.97 12.04 0.09
CA ASN A 110 -14.06 12.59 1.10
C ASN A 110 -12.58 12.37 0.74
N VAL A 111 -12.11 13.03 -0.33
CA VAL A 111 -10.71 12.94 -0.77
C VAL A 111 -9.93 14.15 -0.29
N HIS A 112 -9.00 13.95 0.64
CA HIS A 112 -8.11 14.99 1.17
C HIS A 112 -6.73 14.41 1.47
N LEU A 113 -5.76 15.30 1.73
CA LEU A 113 -4.40 14.93 2.10
C LEU A 113 -4.20 15.16 3.60
N GLU A 114 -3.52 14.23 4.26
CA GLU A 114 -3.14 14.33 5.67
C GLU A 114 -1.62 14.50 5.81
N PRO A 115 -1.15 15.48 6.58
CA PRO A 115 0.29 15.69 6.77
C PRO A 115 0.89 14.61 7.69
N VAL A 116 1.94 13.94 7.22
CA VAL A 116 2.68 12.92 8.00
C VAL A 116 4.17 13.28 8.02
N LYS A 117 4.78 13.24 9.21
CA LYS A 117 6.24 13.38 9.34
C LYS A 117 6.90 12.03 9.10
N VAL A 118 7.83 11.96 8.16
CA VAL A 118 8.58 10.75 7.81
C VAL A 118 10.08 11.01 7.87
N PRO A 119 10.91 10.00 8.23
CA PRO A 119 12.35 10.11 8.06
C PRO A 119 12.68 10.19 6.56
N HIS A 120 13.70 10.98 6.24
CA HIS A 120 14.21 11.14 4.89
C HIS A 120 15.59 10.49 4.82
N TRP A 121 15.70 9.42 4.03
CA TRP A 121 16.94 8.71 3.77
C TRP A 121 17.12 8.61 2.26
N GLU A 122 18.28 9.03 1.77
CA GLU A 122 18.64 8.96 0.37
C GLU A 122 19.84 8.04 0.21
N ARG A 123 19.75 7.16 -0.78
CA ARG A 123 20.83 6.22 -1.09
C ARG A 123 21.97 6.97 -1.79
N GLY A 124 23.18 6.84 -1.24
CA GLY A 124 24.42 7.28 -1.88
C GLY A 124 24.98 6.26 -2.86
N GLU A 125 26.23 6.44 -3.26
CA GLU A 125 26.96 5.44 -4.05
C GLU A 125 27.43 4.30 -3.14
N GLU A 126 27.29 3.07 -3.62
CA GLU A 126 27.68 1.89 -2.87
C GLU A 126 28.42 0.92 -3.78
N PHE A 127 29.57 0.44 -3.33
CA PHE A 127 30.32 -0.59 -4.00
C PHE A 127 31.10 -1.43 -2.99
N ALA A 128 31.34 -2.69 -3.31
CA ALA A 128 32.29 -3.50 -2.57
C ALA A 128 33.24 -4.18 -3.55
N VAL A 129 34.49 -4.27 -3.14
CA VAL A 129 35.53 -4.96 -3.90
C VAL A 129 36.20 -5.95 -2.97
N MET A 130 36.18 -7.21 -3.39
CA MET A 130 37.03 -8.25 -2.82
C MET A 130 38.47 -7.97 -3.26
N LEU A 131 39.37 -7.69 -2.33
CA LEU A 131 40.78 -7.43 -2.65
C LEU A 131 41.58 -8.74 -2.74
N GLU A 132 41.33 -9.65 -1.81
CA GLU A 132 41.92 -10.99 -1.79
C GLU A 132 40.81 -12.02 -1.89
N PRO A 133 41.04 -13.17 -2.56
CA PRO A 133 42.30 -13.64 -3.16
C PRO A 133 42.52 -13.08 -4.56
N ARG A 134 41.46 -12.47 -5.11
CA ARG A 134 41.40 -11.95 -6.46
C ARG A 134 40.60 -10.67 -6.40
N ASN A 135 41.03 -9.69 -7.16
CA ASN A 135 40.31 -8.44 -7.30
C ASN A 135 38.96 -8.69 -8.00
N HIS A 136 37.85 -8.54 -7.28
CA HIS A 136 36.51 -8.79 -7.81
C HIS A 136 35.48 -7.85 -7.22
N SER A 137 34.70 -7.18 -8.08
CA SER A 137 33.56 -6.38 -7.65
C SER A 137 32.42 -7.28 -7.15
N ILE A 138 31.84 -6.91 -6.01
CA ILE A 138 30.71 -7.59 -5.39
C ILE A 138 29.49 -6.68 -5.50
N ALA A 139 28.38 -7.22 -5.97
CA ALA A 139 27.09 -6.55 -5.88
C ALA A 139 26.66 -6.48 -4.42
N ILE A 140 26.58 -5.26 -3.88
CA ILE A 140 26.08 -4.99 -2.53
C ILE A 140 24.85 -4.09 -2.60
N LEU A 141 24.07 -4.12 -1.53
CA LEU A 141 22.98 -3.18 -1.29
C LEU A 141 23.06 -2.74 0.16
N GLY A 142 23.21 -1.43 0.38
CA GLY A 142 23.15 -0.82 1.69
C GLY A 142 21.78 -1.05 2.32
N LEU A 143 21.81 -1.45 3.59
CA LEU A 143 20.61 -1.61 4.39
C LEU A 143 19.91 -0.26 4.54
N GLY A 144 18.58 -0.24 4.45
CA GLY A 144 17.82 1.00 4.68
C GLY A 144 18.19 1.62 6.02
N SER A 145 18.37 2.94 6.03
CA SER A 145 18.80 3.73 7.21
C SER A 145 20.26 3.54 7.63
N SER A 146 21.12 2.86 6.85
CA SER A 146 22.55 2.85 7.14
C SER A 146 23.17 4.23 6.93
N VAL A 147 24.17 4.56 7.76
CA VAL A 147 25.01 5.75 7.60
C VAL A 147 26.10 5.49 6.55
N ALA A 148 26.58 6.56 5.90
CA ALA A 148 27.68 6.47 4.95
C ALA A 148 29.00 6.15 5.67
N THR A 149 29.89 5.42 5.00
CA THR A 149 31.24 5.14 5.49
C THR A 149 32.08 6.42 5.38
N PRO A 150 32.82 6.83 6.42
CA PRO A 150 33.73 7.97 6.34
C PRO A 150 34.81 7.77 5.28
N PRO A 151 35.29 8.83 4.58
CA PRO A 151 36.31 8.72 3.54
C PRO A 151 37.67 8.17 4.00
N GLU A 152 37.97 8.22 5.29
CA GLU A 152 39.28 7.89 5.86
C GLU A 152 39.40 6.43 6.33
N GLU A 153 38.28 5.73 6.58
CA GLU A 153 38.24 4.34 7.08
C GLU A 153 38.15 3.28 5.95
N VAL A 154 38.45 3.69 4.73
CA VAL A 154 38.09 3.02 3.49
C VAL A 154 38.97 1.79 3.16
N SER A 155 39.97 1.47 3.98
CA SER A 155 40.99 0.46 3.66
C SER A 155 40.88 -0.87 4.39
N GLU A 156 40.15 -1.00 5.51
CA GLU A 156 40.33 -2.19 6.36
C GLU A 156 39.09 -2.58 7.19
N ILE A 157 38.01 -3.01 6.54
CA ILE A 157 37.02 -3.86 7.21
C ILE A 157 37.48 -5.31 7.04
N SER A 158 38.43 -5.74 7.87
CA SER A 158 38.73 -7.16 8.03
C SER A 158 37.66 -7.77 8.95
N ILE A 159 36.85 -8.69 8.42
CA ILE A 159 35.90 -9.46 9.24
C ILE A 159 36.61 -10.78 9.58
N PRO A 160 37.23 -10.93 10.77
CA PRO A 160 37.85 -12.19 11.15
C PRO A 160 36.77 -13.27 11.31
N LEU A 161 36.99 -14.41 10.65
CA LEU A 161 36.08 -15.55 10.58
C LEU A 161 35.50 -16.10 11.90
N PRO A 162 36.13 -16.03 13.10
CA PRO A 162 35.49 -16.60 14.29
C PRO A 162 34.20 -15.87 14.71
N LEU A 163 33.90 -14.68 14.16
CA LEU A 163 32.67 -13.93 14.44
C LEU A 163 31.47 -14.28 13.54
N TYR A 164 31.68 -15.03 12.44
CA TYR A 164 30.58 -15.35 11.52
C TYR A 164 29.63 -16.42 12.09
N THR A 165 30.15 -17.32 12.93
CA THR A 165 29.35 -18.35 13.60
C THR A 165 28.54 -17.77 14.77
N SER A 166 29.01 -16.69 15.40
CA SER A 166 28.33 -16.05 16.53
C SER A 166 27.30 -14.99 16.11
N LEU A 167 27.46 -14.33 14.96
CA LEU A 167 26.48 -13.34 14.48
C LEU A 167 25.14 -13.97 14.06
N ILE A 168 25.15 -15.23 13.60
CA ILE A 168 23.92 -15.99 13.29
C ILE A 168 23.23 -16.46 14.57
N PHE A 169 23.92 -16.53 15.71
CA PHE A 169 23.39 -17.09 16.96
C PHE A 169 22.60 -16.08 17.82
N VAL A 170 22.63 -14.77 17.52
CA VAL A 170 21.90 -13.74 18.30
C VAL A 170 20.49 -13.48 17.76
N ALA A 171 20.12 -14.04 16.59
CA ALA A 171 18.76 -13.97 16.07
C ALA A 171 17.93 -15.19 16.53
N SER A 172 17.29 -15.06 17.70
CA SER A 172 16.15 -15.86 18.23
C SER A 172 16.26 -17.41 18.24
N PRO A 173 16.21 -18.06 19.43
CA PRO A 173 16.38 -19.51 19.60
C PRO A 173 15.10 -20.35 19.32
N GLN A 174 14.36 -20.08 18.24
CA GLN A 174 13.21 -20.91 17.85
C GLN A 174 13.06 -21.06 16.33
N LEU A 175 13.85 -21.96 15.73
CA LEU A 175 13.36 -23.14 14.99
C LEU A 175 14.55 -23.82 14.32
N TYR A 176 14.92 -24.96 14.87
CA TYR A 176 15.97 -25.83 14.34
C TYR A 176 15.36 -26.83 13.34
N LEU A 177 16.24 -27.32 12.46
CA LEU A 177 16.09 -28.49 11.60
C LEU A 177 15.27 -28.28 10.31
N TYR A 178 16.00 -28.19 9.18
CA TYR A 178 15.74 -28.91 7.91
C TYR A 178 16.58 -28.40 6.73
N ARG A 179 17.53 -27.47 6.92
CA ARG A 179 18.34 -26.94 5.80
C ARG A 179 19.86 -27.00 5.98
N LEU A 180 20.37 -28.02 6.67
CA LEU A 180 21.80 -28.17 6.96
C LEU A 180 22.61 -28.99 5.94
N LEU A 181 21.99 -29.66 4.97
CA LEU A 181 22.72 -30.53 4.02
C LEU A 181 23.05 -29.91 2.65
N LYS A 182 22.62 -28.67 2.36
CA LYS A 182 23.05 -27.95 1.15
C LYS A 182 24.15 -26.90 1.37
N TYR A 183 24.51 -26.62 2.63
CA TYR A 183 25.47 -25.57 2.98
C TYR A 183 26.91 -26.09 3.18
N PHE A 184 27.12 -27.40 3.30
CA PHE A 184 28.43 -27.95 3.66
C PHE A 184 29.46 -28.00 2.52
N SER A 185 29.07 -27.86 1.25
CA SER A 185 30.02 -27.85 0.12
C SER A 185 30.47 -26.47 -0.34
N ILE A 186 29.89 -25.38 0.17
CA ILE A 186 30.26 -24.01 -0.23
C ILE A 186 31.17 -23.35 0.82
N GLN A 187 31.23 -23.88 2.05
CA GLN A 187 31.95 -23.25 3.17
C GLN A 187 33.49 -23.40 3.17
N ALA A 188 34.09 -24.10 2.20
CA ALA A 188 35.55 -24.25 2.16
C ALA A 188 36.29 -23.14 1.39
N ILE A 189 35.60 -22.23 0.70
CA ILE A 189 36.22 -21.19 -0.14
C ILE A 189 35.53 -19.84 0.10
N MET A 190 35.67 -19.27 1.30
CA MET A 190 35.46 -17.83 1.47
C MET A 190 36.10 -17.33 2.77
N VAL A 191 37.42 -17.45 2.87
CA VAL A 191 38.22 -16.75 3.86
C VAL A 191 38.70 -15.46 3.22
N TYR A 192 37.89 -14.40 3.16
CA TYR A 192 38.33 -13.17 2.51
C TYR A 192 37.86 -11.90 3.20
N ASN A 193 38.84 -11.01 3.43
CA ASN A 193 38.69 -9.65 3.90
C ASN A 193 37.72 -8.88 2.97
N PHE A 194 36.63 -8.37 3.54
CA PHE A 194 35.59 -7.64 2.81
C PHE A 194 35.77 -6.13 3.00
N GLY A 195 36.32 -5.43 2.00
CA GLY A 195 36.19 -3.98 1.92
C GLY A 195 34.81 -3.59 1.38
N VAL A 196 33.96 -2.99 2.21
CA VAL A 196 32.66 -2.43 1.81
C VAL A 196 32.77 -0.91 1.77
N TYR A 197 32.52 -0.31 0.61
CA TYR A 197 32.70 1.12 0.35
C TYR A 197 31.33 1.78 0.12
N LEU A 198 30.99 2.77 0.94
CA LEU A 198 29.79 3.61 0.74
C LEU A 198 30.28 5.04 0.47
N GLY A 199 30.27 5.45 -0.80
CA GLY A 199 30.68 6.78 -1.24
C GLY A 199 29.49 7.74 -1.34
N LYS A 200 29.70 9.02 -1.04
CA LYS A 200 28.78 10.10 -1.37
C LYS A 200 29.39 10.92 -2.50
N LYS A 201 28.61 11.21 -3.56
CA LYS A 201 29.00 12.18 -4.59
C LYS A 201 28.41 13.54 -4.23
N GLU A 202 29.33 14.45 -3.89
CA GLU A 202 29.21 15.90 -3.60
C GLU A 202 28.41 16.33 -2.35
#